data_AF-A0A9D1MYG6-F1
#
_entry.id   AF-A0A9D1MYG6-F1
#
_cell.length_a   1.000
_cell.length_b   1.000
_cell.length_c   1.000
_cell.angle_alpha   90.00
_cell.angle_beta   90.00
_cell.angle_gamma   90.00
#
_symmetry.space_group_name_H-M   'P 1'
#
loop_
_entity.id
_entity.type
_entity.pdbx_description
1 polymer ?
#
loop_
_entity_poly.entity_id
_entity_poly.type
_entity_poly.pdbx_seq_one_letter_code
_entity_poly.pdbx_strand_id
1 'polypeptide(L)'
;MKSTRMQYCIKAVPSDDTFQMESLLNEMSSLGWELYTMHEVEADEGYNYNCIFVKECDTAQENEDEDESIFGYQSQMQKMIQSQNEPYELCVEIQRKIKDKRKKINSIKSLIDETNETQRQELNNEMYKSIEELKELKKQLQDTISPEIMLDKIGEDKIKIKLSEENIELVNPDMDANLVAQTVKVRQTLVEQLGYIIPKIRFENDETLQANEFEIDVRGVCAAKGVVFNGYYMFFKDDLNLDKPAKDMIKDKDPITGKTVYWVPVEKTKDFWAQGYDSSQVIARILEYVCIKNVDEIFDYNDINNYIEIVSEDNLYLIENIVPDFVSIAELKYILTSLIKERVSIKDIVYIFEKINDFADEETKEDLLSRVRHSLSRQISKSIANENNLIQAFELSEESLKYLSAKVAGKGTVIRIDNTKIQTIVNNIYKVIDKHNINADEIVVIVPMEIRQVTSVVLSQLMPSVKVVAKEEIANGYTTEIYDRV
;
A
#
# COMPACT_ATOMS: atom_id res chain seq x y z
N MET A 1 2.11 -11.64 -39.71
CA MET A 1 2.90 -12.81 -39.32
C MET A 1 1.94 -13.80 -38.69
N LYS A 2 1.90 -15.06 -39.14
CA LYS A 2 1.04 -16.09 -38.52
C LYS A 2 1.51 -16.30 -37.09
N SER A 3 0.62 -16.20 -36.11
CA SER A 3 0.93 -16.48 -34.71
C SER A 3 0.90 -17.99 -34.51
N THR A 4 2.08 -18.62 -34.44
CA THR A 4 2.22 -20.05 -34.16
C THR A 4 1.98 -20.29 -32.67
N ARG A 5 0.97 -21.09 -32.30
CA ARG A 5 0.72 -21.48 -30.90
C ARG A 5 1.47 -22.79 -30.63
N MET A 6 2.35 -22.80 -29.63
CA MET A 6 3.07 -24.01 -29.22
C MET A 6 2.25 -24.77 -28.17
N GLN A 7 2.08 -26.08 -28.37
CA GLN A 7 1.52 -26.98 -27.36
C GLN A 7 2.64 -27.72 -26.65
N TYR A 8 2.49 -27.94 -25.33
CA TYR A 8 3.44 -28.68 -24.51
C TYR A 8 2.77 -29.89 -23.84
N CYS A 9 3.46 -31.02 -23.76
CA CYS A 9 3.00 -32.24 -23.10
C CYS A 9 4.10 -32.79 -22.17
N ILE A 10 3.74 -33.21 -20.96
CA ILE A 10 4.68 -33.78 -19.98
C ILE A 10 4.39 -35.27 -19.83
N LYS A 11 5.43 -36.10 -19.92
CA LYS A 11 5.37 -37.56 -19.70
C LYS A 11 6.47 -37.98 -18.75
N ALA A 12 6.14 -38.79 -17.75
CA ALA A 12 7.08 -39.31 -16.77
C ALA A 12 7.42 -40.78 -17.08
N VAL A 13 8.70 -41.14 -17.01
CA VAL A 13 9.19 -42.51 -17.20
C VAL A 13 10.18 -42.87 -16.09
N PRO A 14 10.14 -44.09 -15.51
CA PRO A 14 11.15 -44.53 -14.54
C PRO A 14 12.57 -44.47 -15.10
N SER A 15 13.53 -43.98 -14.30
CA SER A 15 14.96 -43.86 -14.68
C SER A 15 15.60 -45.19 -15.03
N ASP A 16 15.10 -46.26 -14.42
CA ASP A 16 15.69 -47.59 -14.49
C ASP A 16 15.18 -48.39 -15.71
N ASP A 17 14.14 -47.91 -16.41
CA ASP A 17 13.53 -48.59 -17.56
C ASP A 17 13.84 -47.88 -18.89
N THR A 18 15.02 -48.18 -19.42
CA THR A 18 15.50 -47.67 -20.72
C THR A 18 14.61 -48.05 -21.90
N PHE A 19 13.85 -49.16 -21.82
CA PHE A 19 12.98 -49.61 -22.89
C PHE A 19 11.69 -48.78 -22.97
N GLN A 20 11.10 -48.44 -21.81
CA GLN A 20 9.95 -47.53 -21.76
C GLN A 20 10.32 -46.12 -22.26
N MET A 21 11.52 -45.65 -21.95
CA MET A 21 12.01 -44.35 -22.41
C MET A 21 12.15 -44.31 -23.94
N GLU A 22 12.75 -45.35 -24.53
CA GLU A 22 12.87 -45.47 -25.99
C GLU A 22 11.50 -45.59 -26.68
N SER A 23 10.58 -46.35 -26.09
CA SER A 23 9.20 -46.47 -26.60
C SER A 23 8.47 -45.13 -26.58
N LEU A 24 8.60 -44.35 -25.51
CA LEU A 24 7.95 -43.05 -25.37
C LEU A 24 8.50 -42.02 -26.38
N LEU A 25 9.83 -41.95 -26.56
CA LEU A 25 10.44 -41.03 -27.51
C LEU A 25 9.99 -41.34 -28.94
N ASN A 26 9.93 -42.62 -29.31
CA ASN A 26 9.47 -43.05 -30.63
C ASN A 26 7.98 -42.77 -30.85
N GLU A 27 7.14 -42.99 -29.84
CA GLU A 27 5.71 -42.68 -29.89
C GLU A 27 5.48 -41.18 -30.09
N MET A 28 6.11 -40.34 -29.27
CA MET A 28 5.95 -38.89 -29.32
C MET A 28 6.49 -38.31 -30.64
N SER A 29 7.62 -38.82 -31.14
CA SER A 29 8.16 -38.44 -32.44
C SER A 29 7.20 -38.82 -33.58
N SER A 30 6.56 -39.99 -33.54
CA SER A 30 5.57 -40.40 -34.55
C SER A 30 4.32 -39.51 -34.58
N LEU A 31 3.97 -38.92 -33.44
CA LEU A 31 2.85 -37.98 -33.27
C LEU A 31 3.24 -36.53 -33.60
N GLY A 32 4.50 -36.29 -34.01
CA GLY A 32 5.01 -34.98 -34.39
C GLY A 32 5.34 -34.06 -33.21
N TRP A 33 5.67 -34.62 -32.05
CA TRP A 33 6.15 -33.89 -30.89
C TRP A 33 7.69 -33.95 -30.80
N GLU A 34 8.32 -32.82 -30.49
CA GLU A 34 9.77 -32.72 -30.28
C GLU A 34 10.10 -32.66 -28.79
N LEU A 35 11.15 -33.34 -28.35
CA LEU A 35 11.60 -33.27 -26.95
C LEU A 35 12.22 -31.90 -26.68
N TYR A 36 11.62 -31.12 -25.78
CA TYR A 36 12.10 -29.81 -25.37
C TYR A 36 13.13 -29.91 -24.23
N THR A 37 12.78 -30.58 -23.13
CA THR A 37 13.68 -30.82 -22.00
C THR A 37 13.38 -32.14 -21.30
N MET A 38 14.36 -32.66 -20.56
CA MET A 38 14.22 -33.85 -19.72
C MET A 38 14.88 -33.58 -18.35
N HIS A 39 14.14 -33.82 -17.27
CA HIS A 39 14.64 -33.63 -15.89
C HIS A 39 14.40 -34.88 -15.05
N GLU A 40 15.40 -35.27 -14.26
CA GLU A 40 15.30 -36.36 -13.30
C GLU A 40 14.69 -35.84 -11.99
N VAL A 41 13.62 -36.49 -11.54
CA VAL A 41 12.85 -36.13 -10.34
C VAL A 41 12.77 -37.34 -9.42
N GLU A 42 13.04 -37.13 -8.13
CA GLU A 42 12.94 -38.17 -7.09
C GLU A 42 11.45 -38.50 -6.84
N ALA A 43 11.08 -39.78 -6.94
CA ALA A 43 9.74 -40.33 -6.72
C ALA A 43 9.77 -41.35 -5.57
N ASP A 44 8.59 -41.71 -5.05
CA ASP A 44 8.45 -42.61 -3.88
C ASP A 44 9.12 -43.99 -4.08
N GLU A 45 9.33 -44.42 -5.34
CA GLU A 45 10.00 -45.67 -5.72
C GLU A 45 11.13 -45.44 -6.76
N GLY A 46 12.00 -44.45 -6.56
CA GLY A 46 13.22 -44.26 -7.37
C GLY A 46 13.32 -42.90 -8.03
N TYR A 47 13.97 -42.82 -9.20
CA TYR A 47 14.01 -41.58 -9.99
C TYR A 47 13.12 -41.73 -11.23
N ASN A 48 12.46 -40.65 -11.64
CA ASN A 48 11.68 -40.59 -12.88
C ASN A 48 12.24 -39.49 -13.77
N TYR A 49 12.34 -39.74 -15.07
CA TYR A 49 12.56 -38.70 -16.07
C TYR A 49 11.23 -38.06 -16.47
N ASN A 50 11.07 -36.79 -16.16
CA ASN A 50 10.00 -35.95 -16.70
C ASN A 50 10.46 -35.36 -18.03
N CYS A 51 9.85 -35.83 -19.11
CA CYS A 51 10.11 -35.39 -20.47
C CYS A 51 9.04 -34.37 -20.89
N ILE A 52 9.47 -33.16 -21.25
CA ILE A 52 8.61 -32.12 -21.80
C ILE A 52 8.74 -32.16 -23.32
N PHE A 53 7.62 -32.34 -24.01
CA PHE A 53 7.54 -32.34 -25.46
C PHE A 53 6.80 -31.10 -25.97
N VAL A 54 7.22 -30.56 -27.11
CA VAL A 54 6.63 -29.39 -27.77
C VAL A 54 6.15 -29.73 -29.18
N LYS A 55 5.03 -29.14 -29.61
CA LYS A 55 4.49 -29.28 -30.97
C LYS A 55 3.94 -27.96 -31.47
N GLU A 56 4.26 -27.61 -32.72
CA GLU A 56 3.70 -26.44 -33.39
C GLU A 56 2.32 -26.77 -33.98
N CYS A 57 1.29 -25.98 -33.65
CA CYS A 57 -0.04 -26.11 -34.23
C CYS A 57 -0.35 -24.96 -35.19
N ASP A 58 -0.73 -25.30 -36.42
CA ASP A 58 -1.37 -24.38 -37.36
C ASP A 58 -2.83 -24.16 -36.97
N THR A 59 -3.24 -22.90 -36.83
CA THR A 59 -4.60 -22.51 -36.41
C THR A 59 -5.64 -22.77 -37.50
N ALA A 60 -6.21 -23.97 -37.50
CA ALA A 60 -7.45 -24.28 -38.21
C ALA A 60 -8.16 -25.50 -37.61
N GLN A 61 -8.63 -25.38 -36.36
CA GLN A 61 -9.80 -26.10 -35.82
C GLN A 61 -10.03 -25.65 -34.38
N GLU A 62 -11.02 -24.78 -34.20
CA GLU A 62 -11.63 -24.48 -32.92
C GLU A 62 -12.42 -25.71 -32.47
N ASN A 63 -12.07 -26.26 -31.31
CA ASN A 63 -13.02 -26.96 -30.45
C ASN A 63 -12.92 -26.29 -29.08
N GLU A 64 -14.06 -25.75 -28.66
CA GLU A 64 -14.34 -25.31 -27.30
C GLU A 64 -14.32 -26.55 -26.39
N ASP A 65 -13.61 -26.41 -25.28
CA ASP A 65 -13.67 -27.18 -24.02
C ASP A 65 -12.27 -27.67 -23.59
N GLU A 66 -11.90 -27.26 -22.38
CA GLU A 66 -10.67 -27.59 -21.64
C GLU A 66 -9.39 -26.82 -22.03
N ASP A 67 -9.30 -25.56 -21.60
CA ASP A 67 -8.00 -24.89 -21.36
C ASP A 67 -8.02 -24.29 -19.93
N GLU A 68 -7.91 -25.16 -18.91
CA GLU A 68 -7.37 -24.73 -17.62
C GLU A 68 -5.92 -24.28 -17.86
N SER A 69 -5.66 -23.01 -17.58
CA SER A 69 -4.41 -22.29 -17.77
C SER A 69 -3.16 -23.04 -17.25
N ILE A 70 -2.47 -23.75 -18.15
CA ILE A 70 -1.12 -24.31 -17.91
C ILE A 70 -0.10 -23.19 -17.64
N PHE A 71 -0.36 -21.97 -18.13
CA PHE A 71 0.49 -20.80 -17.90
C PHE A 71 0.46 -20.34 -16.43
N GLY A 72 -0.69 -20.52 -15.75
CA GLY A 72 -0.82 -20.27 -14.31
C GLY A 72 0.03 -21.23 -13.48
N TYR A 73 0.09 -22.51 -13.87
CA TYR A 73 0.91 -23.50 -13.18
C TYR A 73 2.41 -23.32 -13.40
N GLN A 74 2.85 -22.92 -14.59
CA GLN A 74 4.28 -22.68 -14.83
C GLN A 74 4.75 -21.42 -14.11
N SER A 75 3.91 -20.38 -14.01
CA SER A 75 4.18 -19.19 -13.21
C SER A 75 4.06 -19.45 -11.71
N GLN A 76 3.16 -20.33 -11.25
CA GLN A 76 3.08 -20.79 -9.85
C GLN A 76 4.26 -21.67 -9.47
N MET A 77 4.68 -22.60 -10.34
CA MET A 77 5.88 -23.41 -10.11
C MET A 77 7.14 -22.56 -10.19
N GLN A 78 7.22 -21.60 -11.12
CA GLN A 78 8.32 -20.63 -11.13
C GLN A 78 8.28 -19.71 -9.91
N LYS A 79 7.12 -19.32 -9.39
CA LYS A 79 7.01 -18.53 -8.15
C LYS A 79 7.31 -19.36 -6.89
N MET A 80 6.97 -20.65 -6.83
CA MET A 80 7.45 -21.56 -5.78
C MET A 80 8.97 -21.77 -5.83
N ILE A 81 9.57 -21.67 -7.01
CA ILE A 81 11.03 -21.80 -7.21
C ILE A 81 11.74 -20.43 -7.07
N GLN A 82 11.07 -19.32 -7.37
CA GLN A 82 11.57 -17.94 -7.27
C GLN A 82 11.33 -17.29 -5.91
N SER A 83 10.45 -17.86 -5.06
CA SER A 83 10.54 -17.68 -3.61
C SER A 83 11.79 -18.40 -3.13
N GLN A 84 12.96 -17.81 -3.43
CA GLN A 84 14.27 -18.34 -3.08
C GLN A 84 14.32 -18.60 -1.58
N ASN A 85 14.29 -19.90 -1.24
CA ASN A 85 14.51 -20.58 0.02
C ASN A 85 14.42 -19.70 1.27
N GLU A 86 13.39 -19.92 2.07
CA GLU A 86 13.37 -19.35 3.41
C GLU A 86 14.68 -19.69 4.14
N PRO A 87 15.24 -18.79 4.97
CA PRO A 87 16.49 -19.04 5.71
C PRO A 87 16.48 -20.38 6.46
N TYR A 88 15.30 -20.85 6.84
CA TYR A 88 15.04 -22.15 7.42
C TYR A 88 15.35 -23.31 6.45
N GLU A 89 14.82 -23.28 5.22
CA GLU A 89 15.05 -24.31 4.20
C GLU A 89 16.52 -24.38 3.80
N LEU A 90 17.17 -23.23 3.66
CA LEU A 90 18.61 -23.15 3.40
C LEU A 90 19.43 -23.79 4.55
N CYS A 91 19.04 -23.52 5.80
CA CYS A 91 19.65 -24.15 6.97
C CYS A 91 19.47 -25.67 6.97
N VAL A 92 18.27 -26.17 6.65
CA VAL A 92 17.98 -27.61 6.58
C VAL A 92 18.80 -28.28 5.48
N GLU A 93 18.91 -27.64 4.31
CA GLU A 93 19.70 -28.16 3.20
C GLU A 93 21.20 -28.22 3.53
N ILE A 94 21.76 -27.16 4.14
CA ILE A 94 23.16 -27.12 4.56
C ILE A 94 23.42 -28.18 5.65
N GLN A 95 22.49 -28.38 6.59
CA GLN A 95 22.61 -29.45 7.59
C GLN A 95 22.59 -30.85 6.96
N ARG A 96 21.75 -31.07 5.94
CA ARG A 96 21.74 -32.33 5.16
C ARG A 96 23.10 -32.56 4.48
N LYS A 97 23.63 -31.56 3.77
CA LYS A 97 24.96 -31.61 3.13
C LYS A 97 26.08 -31.91 4.13
N ILE A 98 26.06 -31.30 5.32
CA ILE A 98 27.03 -31.59 6.39
C ILE A 98 26.91 -33.04 6.88
N LYS A 99 25.69 -33.57 7.04
CA LYS A 99 25.45 -34.95 7.47
C LYS A 99 26.00 -35.96 6.47
N ASP A 100 25.76 -35.74 5.18
CA ASP A 100 26.22 -36.65 4.12
C ASP A 100 27.74 -36.59 3.94
N LYS A 101 28.35 -35.40 4.05
CA LYS A 101 29.81 -35.27 4.05
C LYS A 101 30.45 -35.95 5.27
N ARG A 102 29.83 -35.87 6.46
CA ARG A 102 30.30 -36.63 7.64
C ARG A 102 30.23 -38.14 7.43
N LYS A 103 29.16 -38.66 6.82
CA LYS A 103 29.06 -40.08 6.46
C LYS A 103 30.16 -40.47 5.48
N LYS A 104 30.38 -39.68 4.42
CA LYS A 104 31.44 -39.93 3.43
C LYS A 104 32.84 -39.95 4.07
N ILE A 105 33.14 -39.01 4.97
CA ILE A 105 34.41 -38.98 5.71
C ILE A 105 34.56 -40.23 6.61
N ASN A 106 33.49 -40.67 7.28
CA ASN A 106 33.54 -41.90 8.09
C ASN A 106 33.77 -43.15 7.24
N SER A 107 33.16 -43.24 6.06
CA SER A 107 33.39 -44.33 5.09
C SER A 107 34.83 -44.33 4.56
N ILE A 108 35.38 -43.15 4.21
CA ILE A 108 36.78 -43.02 3.79
C ILE A 108 37.72 -43.42 4.93
N LYS A 109 37.39 -43.03 6.18
CA LYS A 109 38.19 -43.38 7.36
C LYS A 109 38.23 -44.89 7.62
N SER A 110 37.10 -45.60 7.53
CA SER A 110 37.08 -47.06 7.68
C SER A 110 37.87 -47.76 6.56
N LEU A 111 37.85 -47.22 5.34
CA LEU A 111 38.62 -47.76 4.21
C LEU A 111 40.14 -47.54 4.39
N ILE A 112 40.57 -46.44 5.02
CA ILE A 112 41.99 -46.18 5.30
C ILE A 112 42.58 -47.19 6.31
N ASP A 113 41.78 -47.61 7.29
CA ASP A 113 42.20 -48.56 8.33
C ASP A 113 42.45 -49.98 7.77
N GLU A 114 41.87 -50.33 6.61
CA GLU A 114 41.91 -51.67 6.00
C GLU A 114 42.92 -51.83 4.83
N THR A 115 43.62 -50.76 4.39
CA THR A 115 44.28 -50.72 3.06
C THR A 115 45.81 -50.42 3.07
N ASN A 116 46.55 -50.79 2.00
CA ASN A 116 48.02 -50.64 1.79
C ASN A 116 48.51 -49.18 1.55
N GLU A 117 49.81 -48.92 1.74
CA GLU A 117 50.44 -47.56 1.75
C GLU A 117 50.17 -46.66 0.53
N THR A 118 50.09 -47.19 -0.69
CA THR A 118 49.90 -46.38 -1.91
C THR A 118 48.45 -45.90 -2.06
N GLN A 119 47.46 -46.75 -1.77
CA GLN A 119 46.03 -46.38 -1.79
C GLN A 119 45.67 -45.46 -0.61
N ARG A 120 46.43 -45.51 0.48
CA ARG A 120 46.28 -44.56 1.61
C ARG A 120 46.56 -43.13 1.20
N GLN A 121 47.49 -42.86 0.28
CA GLN A 121 47.78 -41.49 -0.15
C GLN A 121 46.62 -40.85 -0.92
N GLU A 122 45.98 -41.61 -1.82
CA GLU A 122 44.79 -41.14 -2.57
C GLU A 122 43.58 -40.92 -1.65
N LEU A 123 43.31 -41.87 -0.74
CA LEU A 123 42.23 -41.75 0.25
C LEU A 123 42.46 -40.60 1.23
N ASN A 124 43.72 -40.34 1.62
CA ASN A 124 44.07 -39.19 2.44
C ASN A 124 43.77 -37.87 1.71
N ASN A 125 44.13 -37.76 0.42
CA ASN A 125 43.84 -36.56 -0.37
C ASN A 125 42.32 -36.33 -0.53
N GLU A 126 41.53 -37.38 -0.75
CA GLU A 126 40.06 -37.27 -0.81
C GLU A 126 39.45 -36.92 0.57
N MET A 127 40.04 -37.44 1.66
CA MET A 127 39.66 -37.08 3.02
C MET A 127 39.96 -35.61 3.33
N TYR A 128 41.14 -35.11 2.94
CA TYR A 128 41.50 -33.69 3.12
C TYR A 128 40.53 -32.77 2.38
N LYS A 129 40.22 -33.07 1.11
CA LYS A 129 39.25 -32.30 0.32
C LYS A 129 37.84 -32.33 0.96
N SER A 130 37.39 -33.48 1.42
CA SER A 130 36.09 -33.62 2.09
C SER A 130 36.02 -32.88 3.43
N ILE A 131 37.13 -32.79 4.16
CA ILE A 131 37.23 -32.02 5.42
C ILE A 131 37.20 -30.51 5.15
N GLU A 132 37.83 -30.05 4.06
CA GLU A 132 37.82 -28.64 3.65
C GLU A 132 36.42 -28.20 3.23
N GLU A 133 35.75 -28.97 2.38
CA GLU A 133 34.35 -28.74 2.00
C GLU A 133 33.40 -28.76 3.22
N LEU A 134 33.66 -29.62 4.21
CA LEU A 134 32.88 -29.65 5.46
C LEU A 134 33.11 -28.39 6.31
N LYS A 135 34.35 -27.86 6.35
CA LYS A 135 34.64 -26.58 7.02
C LYS A 135 33.92 -25.43 6.33
N GLU A 136 33.89 -25.40 5.01
CA GLU A 136 33.19 -24.39 4.22
C GLU A 136 31.66 -24.45 4.44
N LEU A 137 31.06 -25.64 4.39
CA LEU A 137 29.64 -25.84 4.70
C LEU A 137 29.28 -25.45 6.13
N LYS A 138 30.17 -25.70 7.11
CA LYS A 138 29.97 -25.24 8.49
C LYS A 138 30.02 -23.72 8.62
N LYS A 139 30.90 -23.07 7.85
CA LYS A 139 30.99 -21.61 7.81
C LYS A 139 29.73 -21.02 7.18
N GLN A 140 29.27 -21.57 6.06
CA GLN A 140 28.01 -21.17 5.42
C GLN A 140 26.80 -21.36 6.36
N LEU A 141 26.77 -22.45 7.15
CA LEU A 141 25.74 -22.64 8.17
C LEU A 141 25.81 -21.55 9.26
N GLN A 142 27.01 -21.21 9.73
CA GLN A 142 27.21 -20.17 10.72
C GLN A 142 26.78 -18.79 10.21
N ASP A 143 27.09 -18.49 8.94
CA ASP A 143 26.70 -17.25 8.29
C ASP A 143 25.17 -17.20 8.14
N THR A 144 24.52 -18.30 7.70
CA THR A 144 23.06 -18.38 7.51
C THR A 144 22.28 -18.28 8.84
N ILE A 145 22.86 -18.75 9.95
CA ILE A 145 22.27 -18.65 11.30
C ILE A 145 22.50 -17.27 11.92
N SER A 146 23.42 -16.46 11.36
CA SER A 146 23.74 -15.15 11.92
C SER A 146 22.51 -14.24 11.91
N PRO A 147 22.14 -13.64 13.07
CA PRO A 147 21.05 -12.69 13.14
C PRO A 147 21.23 -11.47 12.22
N GLU A 148 22.46 -11.16 11.80
CA GLU A 148 22.77 -10.03 10.92
C GLU A 148 22.08 -10.12 9.55
N ILE A 149 21.97 -11.33 8.97
CA ILE A 149 21.25 -11.54 7.69
C ILE A 149 19.75 -11.28 7.85
N MET A 150 19.22 -11.46 9.06
CA MET A 150 17.82 -11.18 9.37
C MET A 150 17.57 -9.69 9.59
N LEU A 151 18.59 -8.89 9.93
CA LEU A 151 18.45 -7.44 10.09
C LEU A 151 18.06 -6.75 8.77
N ASP A 152 18.56 -7.24 7.64
CA ASP A 152 18.20 -6.73 6.31
C ASP A 152 16.73 -7.01 5.95
N LYS A 153 16.09 -7.97 6.62
CA LYS A 153 14.65 -8.22 6.51
C LYS A 153 13.82 -7.38 7.49
N ILE A 154 14.46 -6.63 8.39
CA ILE A 154 13.78 -5.72 9.31
C ILE A 154 13.55 -4.40 8.58
N GLY A 155 12.29 -4.10 8.32
CA GLY A 155 11.88 -2.86 7.68
C GLY A 155 10.69 -3.10 6.77
N GLU A 156 9.71 -2.21 6.87
CA GLU A 156 8.57 -2.22 5.98
C GLU A 156 8.53 -0.89 5.23
N ASP A 157 8.15 -0.95 3.96
CA ASP A 157 7.86 0.27 3.22
C ASP A 157 6.72 1.02 3.90
N LYS A 158 6.86 2.34 3.95
CA LYS A 158 5.84 3.23 4.53
C LYS A 158 4.49 3.06 3.82
N ILE A 159 4.49 2.86 2.51
CA ILE A 159 3.29 2.68 1.68
C ILE A 159 3.51 1.56 0.66
N LYS A 160 2.60 0.60 0.61
CA LYS A 160 2.53 -0.41 -0.46
C LYS A 160 1.13 -0.43 -1.07
N ILE A 161 1.05 -0.70 -2.37
CA ILE A 161 -0.20 -0.98 -3.07
C ILE A 161 -0.11 -2.41 -3.60
N LYS A 162 -0.95 -3.29 -3.05
CA LYS A 162 -1.14 -4.66 -3.50
C LYS A 162 -2.25 -4.69 -4.54
N LEU A 163 -1.99 -5.37 -5.65
CA LEU A 163 -2.91 -5.49 -6.77
C LEU A 163 -3.21 -6.97 -7.01
N SER A 164 -4.48 -7.28 -7.27
CA SER A 164 -4.88 -8.59 -7.81
C SER A 164 -4.35 -8.80 -9.22
N GLU A 165 -4.38 -10.04 -9.69
CA GLU A 165 -3.86 -10.43 -11.01
C GLU A 165 -4.42 -9.56 -12.16
N GLU A 166 -5.72 -9.28 -12.13
CA GLU A 166 -6.40 -8.46 -13.14
C GLU A 166 -5.97 -6.99 -13.13
N ASN A 167 -5.45 -6.50 -12.00
CA ASN A 167 -5.05 -5.11 -11.80
C ASN A 167 -3.56 -4.85 -12.00
N ILE A 168 -2.74 -5.89 -12.20
CA ILE A 168 -1.28 -5.74 -12.42
C ILE A 168 -0.99 -4.87 -13.64
N GLU A 169 -1.80 -4.98 -14.69
CA GLU A 169 -1.63 -4.21 -15.92
C GLU A 169 -1.66 -2.70 -15.67
N LEU A 170 -2.35 -2.22 -14.62
CA LEU A 170 -2.41 -0.80 -14.27
C LEU A 170 -1.03 -0.18 -13.96
N VAL A 171 -0.02 -0.99 -13.65
CA VAL A 171 1.36 -0.54 -13.38
C VAL A 171 2.21 -0.46 -14.66
N ASN A 172 1.70 -0.99 -15.78
CA ASN A 172 2.43 -1.04 -17.03
C ASN A 172 2.70 0.38 -17.59
N PRO A 173 3.96 0.76 -17.87
CA PRO A 173 4.30 2.06 -18.45
C PRO A 173 3.66 2.34 -19.80
N ASP A 174 3.32 1.31 -20.57
CA ASP A 174 2.78 1.45 -21.93
C ASP A 174 1.28 1.77 -21.97
N MET A 175 0.59 1.75 -20.82
CA MET A 175 -0.83 2.11 -20.74
C MET A 175 -1.05 3.61 -20.56
N ASP A 176 -2.00 4.18 -21.30
CA ASP A 176 -2.41 5.59 -21.14
C ASP A 176 -2.97 5.88 -19.74
N ALA A 177 -3.68 4.91 -19.14
CA ALA A 177 -4.17 4.94 -17.77
C ALA A 177 -3.23 4.19 -16.83
N ASN A 178 -2.05 4.76 -16.57
CA ASN A 178 -1.03 4.16 -15.71
C ASN A 178 -1.13 4.67 -14.25
N LEU A 179 -1.27 3.73 -13.32
CA LEU A 179 -1.31 3.96 -11.88
C LEU A 179 -0.03 4.62 -11.36
N VAL A 180 1.14 4.24 -11.86
CA VAL A 180 2.44 4.84 -11.47
C VAL A 180 2.42 6.35 -11.74
N ALA A 181 1.97 6.76 -12.93
CA ALA A 181 1.85 8.18 -13.26
C ALA A 181 0.83 8.90 -12.36
N GLN A 182 -0.30 8.25 -12.03
CA GLN A 182 -1.27 8.81 -11.09
C GLN A 182 -0.69 8.97 -9.68
N THR A 183 0.14 8.05 -9.20
CA THR A 183 0.80 8.23 -7.89
C THR A 183 1.78 9.42 -7.86
N VAL A 184 2.45 9.71 -8.98
CA VAL A 184 3.26 10.93 -9.11
C VAL A 184 2.39 12.17 -9.05
N LYS A 185 1.23 12.16 -9.75
CA LYS A 185 0.25 13.25 -9.71
C LYS A 185 -0.30 13.48 -8.31
N VAL A 186 -0.60 12.42 -7.55
CA VAL A 186 -1.01 12.52 -6.13
C VAL A 186 0.07 13.18 -5.30
N ARG A 187 1.34 12.74 -5.44
CA ARG A 187 2.46 13.37 -4.73
C ARG A 187 2.58 14.86 -5.08
N GLN A 188 2.48 15.24 -6.35
CA GLN A 188 2.50 16.64 -6.77
C GLN A 188 1.34 17.43 -6.17
N THR A 189 0.14 16.87 -6.22
CA THR A 189 -1.07 17.49 -5.66
C THR A 189 -0.93 17.75 -4.17
N LEU A 190 -0.46 16.77 -3.39
CA LEU A 190 -0.23 16.92 -1.95
C LEU A 190 0.84 17.97 -1.62
N VAL A 191 1.89 18.07 -2.43
CA VAL A 191 2.92 19.11 -2.27
C VAL A 191 2.36 20.50 -2.60
N GLU A 192 1.63 20.63 -3.71
CA GLU A 192 1.09 21.91 -4.15
C GLU A 192 0.02 22.46 -3.21
N GLN A 193 -0.87 21.59 -2.74
CA GLN A 193 -1.99 21.94 -1.87
C GLN A 193 -1.58 22.04 -0.40
N LEU A 194 -0.84 21.05 0.10
CA LEU A 194 -0.56 20.91 1.53
C LEU A 194 0.90 21.13 1.90
N GLY A 195 1.84 21.18 0.96
CA GLY A 195 3.26 21.15 1.28
C GLY A 195 3.71 19.80 1.85
N TYR A 196 2.94 18.73 1.63
CA TYR A 196 3.22 17.40 2.18
C TYR A 196 3.80 16.47 1.10
N ILE A 197 5.02 15.99 1.33
CA ILE A 197 5.71 15.04 0.45
C ILE A 197 5.50 13.60 0.96
N ILE A 198 4.83 12.77 0.17
CA ILE A 198 4.69 11.33 0.44
C ILE A 198 5.89 10.53 -0.09
N PRO A 199 6.29 9.43 0.60
CA PRO A 199 7.43 8.61 0.21
C PRO A 199 7.20 7.86 -1.12
N LYS A 200 8.22 7.11 -1.54
CA LYS A 200 8.07 6.16 -2.65
C LYS A 200 7.02 5.10 -2.28
N ILE A 201 6.18 4.76 -3.25
CA ILE A 201 5.15 3.73 -3.14
C ILE A 201 5.69 2.47 -3.80
N ARG A 202 5.57 1.33 -3.12
CA ARG A 202 5.90 0.01 -3.69
C ARG A 202 4.62 -0.63 -4.24
N PHE A 203 4.70 -1.21 -5.42
CA PHE A 203 3.62 -2.00 -6.00
C PHE A 203 3.96 -3.48 -5.86
N GLU A 204 2.99 -4.27 -5.45
CA GLU A 204 3.14 -5.71 -5.22
C GLU A 204 1.95 -6.45 -5.85
N ASN A 205 2.22 -7.59 -6.47
CA ASN A 205 1.17 -8.50 -6.88
C ASN A 205 0.85 -9.43 -5.71
N ASP A 206 -0.40 -9.43 -5.27
CA ASP A 206 -0.87 -10.28 -4.19
C ASP A 206 -1.95 -11.24 -4.72
N GLU A 207 -1.58 -12.52 -4.83
CA GLU A 207 -2.46 -13.59 -5.30
C GLU A 207 -3.57 -13.95 -4.31
N THR A 208 -3.49 -13.46 -3.07
CA THR A 208 -4.53 -13.69 -2.05
C THR A 208 -5.74 -12.76 -2.21
N LEU A 209 -5.60 -11.68 -2.99
CA LEU A 209 -6.67 -10.74 -3.28
C LEU A 209 -7.69 -11.34 -4.26
N GLN A 210 -8.95 -10.93 -4.12
CA GLN A 210 -10.01 -11.32 -5.05
C GLN A 210 -9.84 -10.62 -6.40
N ALA A 211 -10.53 -11.14 -7.43
CA ALA A 211 -10.58 -10.50 -8.75
C ALA A 211 -10.98 -9.02 -8.63
N ASN A 212 -10.30 -8.14 -9.38
CA ASN A 212 -10.50 -6.69 -9.38
C ASN A 212 -10.19 -5.97 -8.04
N GLU A 213 -9.76 -6.68 -6.99
CA GLU A 213 -9.43 -6.08 -5.70
C GLU A 213 -8.05 -5.42 -5.71
N PHE A 214 -7.89 -4.40 -4.86
CA PHE A 214 -6.61 -3.82 -4.49
C PHE A 214 -6.60 -3.48 -2.99
N GLU A 215 -5.41 -3.44 -2.40
CA GLU A 215 -5.18 -3.12 -0.99
C GLU A 215 -4.05 -2.08 -0.88
N ILE A 216 -4.26 -1.06 -0.06
CA ILE A 216 -3.23 -0.06 0.28
C ILE A 216 -2.79 -0.30 1.71
N ASP A 217 -1.52 -0.64 1.87
CA ASP A 217 -0.88 -0.85 3.15
C ASP A 217 -0.11 0.38 3.59
N VAL A 218 -0.21 0.69 4.88
CA VAL A 218 0.66 1.63 5.58
C VAL A 218 1.44 0.83 6.61
N ARG A 219 2.78 0.81 6.49
CA ARG A 219 3.67 0.05 7.39
C ARG A 219 3.18 -1.39 7.61
N GLY A 220 2.99 -2.12 6.51
CA GLY A 220 2.60 -3.53 6.52
C GLY A 220 1.18 -3.83 6.98
N VAL A 221 0.38 -2.81 7.35
CA VAL A 221 -1.00 -2.97 7.80
C VAL A 221 -1.95 -2.40 6.76
N CYS A 222 -2.96 -3.20 6.42
CA CYS A 222 -4.06 -2.80 5.53
C CYS A 222 -4.75 -1.52 6.03
N ALA A 223 -4.60 -0.42 5.28
CA ALA A 223 -5.21 0.87 5.57
C ALA A 223 -6.51 1.09 4.78
N ALA A 224 -6.58 0.58 3.55
CA ALA A 224 -7.78 0.61 2.72
C ALA A 224 -7.81 -0.58 1.74
N LYS A 225 -9.02 -1.06 1.45
CA LYS A 225 -9.31 -2.04 0.39
C LYS A 225 -10.40 -1.50 -0.52
N GLY A 226 -10.36 -1.89 -1.78
CA GLY A 226 -11.39 -1.53 -2.74
C GLY A 226 -11.36 -2.43 -3.96
N VAL A 227 -12.34 -2.26 -4.83
CA VAL A 227 -12.45 -2.98 -6.09
C VAL A 227 -12.47 -1.96 -7.22
N VAL A 228 -11.76 -2.23 -8.31
CA VAL A 228 -11.75 -1.42 -9.53
C VAL A 228 -11.93 -2.28 -10.75
N PHE A 229 -12.69 -1.82 -11.74
CA PHE A 229 -13.00 -2.60 -12.93
C PHE A 229 -12.30 -2.03 -14.15
N ASN A 230 -11.31 -2.76 -14.67
CA ASN A 230 -10.55 -2.32 -15.84
C ASN A 230 -11.45 -2.29 -17.08
N GLY A 231 -11.33 -1.23 -17.90
CA GLY A 231 -12.25 -0.98 -19.02
C GLY A 231 -13.57 -0.31 -18.63
N TYR A 232 -13.72 0.13 -17.37
CA TYR A 232 -14.86 0.91 -16.88
C TYR A 232 -14.40 2.27 -16.33
N TYR A 233 -15.32 3.23 -16.34
CA TYR A 233 -15.19 4.50 -15.63
C TYR A 233 -16.18 4.53 -14.45
N MET A 234 -15.70 4.99 -13.30
CA MET A 234 -16.50 5.23 -12.10
C MET A 234 -17.14 6.62 -12.15
N PHE A 235 -18.43 6.69 -11.85
CA PHE A 235 -19.18 7.93 -11.67
C PHE A 235 -19.92 7.92 -10.33
N PHE A 236 -20.02 9.07 -9.67
CA PHE A 236 -20.95 9.18 -8.54
C PHE A 236 -22.39 9.17 -9.06
N LYS A 237 -23.29 8.54 -8.30
CA LYS A 237 -24.72 8.52 -8.65
C LYS A 237 -25.28 9.92 -8.89
N ASP A 238 -24.84 10.90 -8.10
CA ASP A 238 -25.36 12.27 -8.15
C ASP A 238 -24.91 13.01 -9.44
N ASP A 239 -23.80 12.58 -10.05
CA ASP A 239 -23.29 13.11 -11.33
C ASP A 239 -24.04 12.50 -12.54
N LEU A 240 -24.65 11.33 -12.31
CA LEU A 240 -25.43 10.63 -13.33
C LEU A 240 -26.88 11.08 -13.27
N ASN A 241 -27.29 11.92 -14.24
CA ASN A 241 -28.70 12.28 -14.47
C ASN A 241 -29.52 11.11 -15.05
N LEU A 242 -29.43 9.93 -14.44
CA LEU A 242 -30.14 8.73 -14.86
C LEU A 242 -31.23 8.37 -13.84
N ASP A 243 -32.49 8.33 -14.28
CA ASP A 243 -33.61 7.87 -13.45
C ASP A 243 -33.49 6.38 -13.05
N LYS A 244 -32.76 5.57 -13.84
CA LYS A 244 -32.51 4.15 -13.60
C LYS A 244 -31.10 3.74 -14.05
N PRO A 245 -30.42 2.83 -13.32
CA PRO A 245 -29.14 2.28 -13.77
C PRO A 245 -29.32 1.51 -15.07
N ALA A 246 -28.43 1.72 -16.04
CA ALA A 246 -28.42 0.97 -17.28
C ALA A 246 -28.06 -0.51 -17.02
N LYS A 247 -28.45 -1.40 -17.95
CA LYS A 247 -28.39 -2.86 -17.77
C LYS A 247 -26.97 -3.43 -17.60
N ASP A 248 -25.94 -2.63 -17.89
CA ASP A 248 -24.52 -3.02 -17.87
C ASP A 248 -23.68 -2.15 -16.93
N MET A 249 -24.33 -1.49 -15.95
CA MET A 249 -23.63 -0.72 -14.92
C MET A 249 -23.43 -1.56 -13.67
N ILE A 250 -22.22 -1.54 -13.11
CA ILE A 250 -21.94 -2.18 -11.82
C ILE A 250 -22.15 -1.14 -10.74
N LYS A 251 -23.05 -1.42 -9.80
CA LYS A 251 -23.29 -0.56 -8.64
C LYS A 251 -22.34 -0.93 -7.51
N ASP A 252 -21.65 0.06 -6.97
CA ASP A 252 -20.76 -0.12 -5.81
C ASP A 252 -20.87 1.08 -4.85
N LYS A 253 -20.06 1.10 -3.79
CA LYS A 253 -19.93 2.21 -2.86
C LYS A 253 -18.49 2.71 -2.82
N ASP A 254 -18.33 4.02 -2.86
CA ASP A 254 -17.03 4.66 -2.68
C ASP A 254 -16.50 4.39 -1.26
N PRO A 255 -15.30 3.83 -1.07
CA PRO A 255 -14.76 3.51 0.24
C PRO A 255 -14.40 4.74 1.09
N ILE A 256 -14.28 5.93 0.47
CA ILE A 256 -13.95 7.18 1.17
C ILE A 256 -15.23 7.85 1.70
N THR A 257 -16.21 8.07 0.82
CA THR A 257 -17.43 8.85 1.14
C THR A 257 -18.63 7.98 1.51
N GLY A 258 -18.60 6.69 1.18
CA GLY A 258 -19.74 5.78 1.31
C GLY A 258 -20.87 6.04 0.29
N LYS A 259 -20.70 7.01 -0.63
CA LYS A 259 -21.68 7.33 -1.68
C LYS A 259 -21.81 6.18 -2.66
N THR A 260 -23.00 6.06 -3.24
CA THR A 260 -23.22 5.09 -4.32
C THR A 260 -22.49 5.55 -5.57
N VAL A 261 -21.68 4.65 -6.13
CA VAL A 261 -21.00 4.85 -7.41
C VAL A 261 -21.47 3.82 -8.43
N TYR A 262 -21.34 4.17 -9.70
CA TYR A 262 -21.62 3.28 -10.82
C TYR A 262 -20.39 3.19 -11.71
N TRP A 263 -20.01 1.96 -12.03
CA TRP A 263 -19.01 1.67 -13.04
C TRP A 263 -19.71 1.47 -14.38
N VAL A 264 -19.30 2.26 -15.37
CA VAL A 264 -19.87 2.28 -16.72
C VAL A 264 -18.79 1.85 -17.71
N PRO A 265 -19.06 0.90 -18.63
CA PRO A 265 -18.09 0.51 -19.65
C PRO A 265 -17.62 1.71 -20.47
N VAL A 266 -16.32 1.79 -20.77
CA VAL A 266 -15.70 2.91 -21.51
C VAL A 266 -16.43 3.22 -22.83
N GLU A 267 -16.95 2.21 -23.51
CA GLU A 267 -17.68 2.40 -24.77
C GLU A 267 -18.98 3.20 -24.62
N LYS A 268 -19.61 3.14 -23.44
CA LYS A 268 -20.89 3.79 -23.13
C LYS A 268 -20.72 5.14 -22.46
N THR A 269 -19.49 5.56 -22.15
CA THR A 269 -19.24 6.84 -21.45
C THR A 269 -19.48 8.06 -22.33
N LYS A 270 -19.50 7.90 -23.66
CA LYS A 270 -19.69 9.01 -24.62
C LYS A 270 -21.03 9.73 -24.47
N ASP A 271 -22.03 9.05 -23.93
CA ASP A 271 -23.36 9.61 -23.72
C ASP A 271 -23.47 10.42 -22.41
N PHE A 272 -22.41 10.42 -21.59
CA PHE A 272 -22.38 11.11 -20.30
C PHE A 272 -21.68 12.46 -20.41
N TRP A 273 -22.29 13.48 -19.81
CA TRP A 273 -21.76 14.84 -19.76
C TRP A 273 -20.65 14.99 -18.72
N ALA A 274 -20.70 14.21 -17.64
CA ALA A 274 -19.70 14.20 -16.58
C ALA A 274 -18.44 13.45 -17.02
N GLN A 275 -17.27 13.85 -16.50
CA GLN A 275 -16.04 13.10 -16.67
C GLN A 275 -15.94 12.05 -15.55
N GLY A 276 -15.93 10.76 -15.91
CA GLY A 276 -15.75 9.67 -14.96
C GLY A 276 -14.28 9.49 -14.57
N TYR A 277 -14.05 8.69 -13.52
CA TYR A 277 -12.73 8.32 -13.03
C TYR A 277 -12.33 6.93 -13.53
N ASP A 278 -11.15 6.78 -14.12
CA ASP A 278 -10.62 5.47 -14.48
C ASP A 278 -10.14 4.69 -13.23
N SER A 279 -9.88 3.37 -13.36
CA SER A 279 -9.40 2.53 -12.26
C SER A 279 -8.19 3.11 -11.54
N SER A 280 -7.19 3.63 -12.29
CA SER A 280 -5.98 4.21 -11.72
C SER A 280 -6.25 5.49 -10.92
N GLN A 281 -7.16 6.34 -11.40
CA GLN A 281 -7.60 7.56 -10.72
C GLN A 281 -8.39 7.24 -9.45
N VAL A 282 -9.21 6.19 -9.46
CA VAL A 282 -9.93 5.73 -8.26
C VAL A 282 -8.94 5.27 -7.19
N ILE A 283 -7.97 4.42 -7.54
CA ILE A 283 -6.91 3.99 -6.61
C ILE A 283 -6.11 5.20 -6.11
N ALA A 284 -5.75 6.13 -7.00
CA ALA A 284 -5.00 7.33 -6.65
C ALA A 284 -5.74 8.26 -5.68
N ARG A 285 -7.06 8.42 -5.84
CA ARG A 285 -7.91 9.19 -4.91
C ARG A 285 -7.95 8.53 -3.52
N ILE A 286 -8.02 7.20 -3.49
CA ILE A 286 -8.02 6.44 -2.22
C ILE A 286 -6.64 6.50 -1.56
N LEU A 287 -5.57 6.42 -2.35
CA LEU A 287 -4.21 6.63 -1.88
C LEU A 287 -4.03 8.01 -1.24
N GLU A 288 -4.50 9.08 -1.89
CA GLU A 288 -4.44 10.45 -1.34
C GLU A 288 -5.14 10.52 0.02
N TYR A 289 -6.36 9.96 0.11
CA TYR A 289 -7.12 9.89 1.35
C TYR A 289 -6.35 9.14 2.46
N VAL A 290 -5.80 7.96 2.15
CA VAL A 290 -5.00 7.16 3.09
C VAL A 290 -3.75 7.92 3.55
N CYS A 291 -3.06 8.60 2.63
CA CYS A 291 -1.86 9.38 2.96
C CYS A 291 -2.14 10.51 3.96
N ILE A 292 -3.25 11.23 3.80
CA ILE A 292 -3.65 12.29 4.72
C ILE A 292 -4.14 11.71 6.06
N LYS A 293 -4.97 10.67 6.01
CA LYS A 293 -5.55 10.04 7.21
C LYS A 293 -4.48 9.43 8.12
N ASN A 294 -3.50 8.76 7.53
CA ASN A 294 -2.42 8.06 8.22
C ASN A 294 -1.10 8.85 8.21
N VAL A 295 -1.16 10.18 8.09
CA VAL A 295 0.02 11.04 8.04
C VAL A 295 0.94 10.85 9.25
N ASP A 296 0.39 10.60 10.45
CA ASP A 296 1.16 10.39 11.68
C ASP A 296 2.11 9.17 11.60
N GLU A 297 1.71 8.17 10.80
CA GLU A 297 2.45 6.92 10.57
C GLU A 297 3.43 7.06 9.40
N ILE A 298 3.02 7.76 8.34
CA ILE A 298 3.81 7.91 7.11
C ILE A 298 4.92 8.96 7.27
N PHE A 299 4.59 10.11 7.87
CA PHE A 299 5.50 11.24 8.08
C PHE A 299 6.42 10.97 9.28
N ASP A 300 7.70 10.74 9.04
CA ASP A 300 8.67 10.38 10.08
C ASP A 300 9.66 11.51 10.41
N TYR A 301 10.61 11.20 11.29
CA TYR A 301 11.62 12.16 11.73
C TYR A 301 12.62 12.54 10.63
N ASN A 302 12.88 11.66 9.67
CA ASN A 302 13.71 12.01 8.52
C ASN A 302 12.98 13.00 7.61
N ASP A 303 11.67 12.81 7.43
CA ASP A 303 10.85 13.76 6.67
C ASP A 303 10.91 15.15 7.30
N ILE A 304 10.77 15.26 8.63
CA ILE A 304 10.87 16.54 9.38
C ILE A 304 12.21 17.22 9.19
N ASN A 305 13.31 16.48 9.21
CA ASN A 305 14.65 17.05 9.02
C ASN A 305 14.76 17.78 7.68
N ASN A 306 14.12 17.28 6.61
CA ASN A 306 14.09 18.00 5.33
C ASN A 306 13.37 19.36 5.44
N TYR A 307 12.30 19.47 6.24
CA TYR A 307 11.62 20.76 6.47
C TYR A 307 12.47 21.70 7.33
N ILE A 308 13.18 21.17 8.33
CA ILE A 308 14.13 21.94 9.15
C ILE A 308 15.26 22.48 8.27
N GLU A 309 15.78 21.67 7.34
CA GLU A 309 16.81 22.09 6.39
C GLU A 309 16.32 23.24 5.51
N ILE A 310 15.13 23.14 4.92
CA ILE A 310 14.52 24.23 4.13
C ILE A 310 14.41 25.52 4.96
N VAL A 311 13.92 25.44 6.21
CA VAL A 311 13.82 26.61 7.09
C VAL A 311 15.20 27.16 7.46
N SER A 312 16.19 26.30 7.65
CA SER A 312 17.56 26.71 8.01
C SER A 312 18.26 27.47 6.88
N GLU A 313 17.97 27.12 5.63
CA GLU A 313 18.51 27.81 4.44
C GLU A 313 17.96 29.25 4.35
N ASP A 314 16.69 29.46 4.68
CA ASP A 314 16.05 30.78 4.64
C ASP A 314 16.29 31.59 5.93
N ASN A 315 16.19 30.98 7.10
CA ASN A 315 16.31 31.63 8.39
C ASN A 315 16.81 30.68 9.50
N LEU A 316 18.14 30.53 9.57
CA LEU A 316 18.82 29.70 10.57
C LEU A 316 18.48 30.07 12.03
N TYR A 317 18.19 31.36 12.32
CA TYR A 317 17.85 31.81 13.67
C TYR A 317 16.60 31.10 14.22
N LEU A 318 15.61 30.80 13.37
CA LEU A 318 14.41 30.08 13.81
C LEU A 318 14.76 28.68 14.31
N ILE A 319 15.71 27.99 13.67
CA ILE A 319 16.10 26.65 14.08
C ILE A 319 16.91 26.70 15.37
N GLU A 320 17.92 27.56 15.43
CA GLU A 320 18.79 27.69 16.62
C GLU A 320 18.03 28.20 17.85
N ASN A 321 17.01 29.04 17.66
CA ASN A 321 16.22 29.58 18.76
C ASN A 321 15.12 28.63 19.23
N ILE A 322 14.44 27.89 18.34
CA ILE A 322 13.27 27.07 18.69
C ILE A 322 13.68 25.64 19.11
N VAL A 323 14.62 25.03 18.38
CA VAL A 323 14.88 23.59 18.46
C VAL A 323 16.24 23.31 19.11
N PRO A 324 16.32 22.48 20.18
CA PRO A 324 15.23 21.77 20.87
C PRO A 324 14.68 22.54 22.09
N ASP A 325 15.17 23.75 22.36
CA ASP A 325 15.02 24.41 23.66
C ASP A 325 13.56 24.79 24.01
N PHE A 326 12.77 25.20 23.02
CA PHE A 326 11.35 25.53 23.21
C PHE A 326 10.43 24.45 22.66
N VAL A 327 10.78 23.87 21.50
CA VAL A 327 9.97 22.84 20.86
C VAL A 327 10.85 21.67 20.45
N SER A 328 10.48 20.49 20.93
CA SER A 328 11.12 19.24 20.53
C SER A 328 10.75 18.85 19.10
N ILE A 329 11.58 18.05 18.45
CA ILE A 329 11.28 17.50 17.11
C ILE A 329 9.98 16.68 17.13
N ALA A 330 9.64 16.04 18.26
CA ALA A 330 8.38 15.31 18.43
C ALA A 330 7.16 16.23 18.44
N GLU A 331 7.27 17.43 19.02
CA GLU A 331 6.20 18.44 19.00
C GLU A 331 6.07 19.09 17.62
N LEU A 332 7.18 19.37 16.94
CA LEU A 332 7.16 19.78 15.53
C LEU A 332 6.45 18.75 14.66
N LYS A 333 6.79 17.46 14.82
CA LYS A 333 6.09 16.36 14.15
C LYS A 333 4.58 16.49 14.38
N TYR A 334 4.18 16.57 15.64
CA TYR A 334 2.78 16.62 16.04
C TYR A 334 2.04 17.82 15.43
N ILE A 335 2.64 19.01 15.44
CA ILE A 335 2.03 20.21 14.88
C ILE A 335 1.85 20.05 13.37
N LEU A 336 2.90 19.68 12.64
CA LEU A 336 2.86 19.54 11.18
C LEU A 336 1.88 18.44 10.75
N THR A 337 1.92 17.26 11.39
CA THR A 337 0.99 16.17 11.04
C THR A 337 -0.45 16.54 11.38
N SER A 338 -0.70 17.26 12.49
CA SER A 338 -2.04 17.74 12.85
C SER A 338 -2.58 18.75 11.83
N LEU A 339 -1.74 19.67 11.33
CA LEU A 339 -2.13 20.60 10.26
C LEU A 339 -2.48 19.84 8.97
N ILE A 340 -1.63 18.91 8.54
CA ILE A 340 -1.86 18.12 7.31
C ILE A 340 -3.13 17.28 7.43
N LYS A 341 -3.35 16.61 8.57
CA LYS A 341 -4.51 15.74 8.81
C LYS A 341 -5.84 16.50 8.71
N GLU A 342 -5.82 17.79 9.05
CA GLU A 342 -6.95 18.71 8.92
C GLU A 342 -6.94 19.50 7.60
N ARG A 343 -6.11 19.09 6.64
CA ARG A 343 -5.93 19.72 5.32
C ARG A 343 -5.57 21.20 5.38
N VAL A 344 -4.79 21.60 6.39
CA VAL A 344 -4.16 22.92 6.47
C VAL A 344 -2.77 22.83 5.86
N SER A 345 -2.53 23.66 4.84
CA SER A 345 -1.25 23.68 4.13
C SER A 345 -0.09 24.07 5.04
N ILE A 346 0.99 23.30 4.97
CA ILE A 346 2.28 23.58 5.60
C ILE A 346 3.33 24.08 4.59
N LYS A 347 2.89 24.45 3.39
CA LYS A 347 3.77 24.87 2.29
C LYS A 347 4.61 26.11 2.64
N ASP A 348 4.04 27.05 3.38
CA ASP A 348 4.77 28.19 3.93
C ASP A 348 5.40 27.80 5.28
N ILE A 349 6.39 26.89 5.19
CA ILE A 349 7.00 26.27 6.36
C ILE A 349 7.78 27.30 7.20
N VAL A 350 8.40 28.29 6.56
CA VAL A 350 9.12 29.37 7.24
C VAL A 350 8.16 30.19 8.09
N TYR A 351 7.01 30.61 7.54
CA TYR A 351 5.99 31.33 8.31
C TYR A 351 5.45 30.50 9.47
N ILE A 352 5.28 29.19 9.30
CA ILE A 352 4.88 28.30 10.40
C ILE A 352 5.92 28.30 11.51
N PHE A 353 7.20 28.21 11.20
CA PHE A 353 8.27 28.27 12.19
C PHE A 353 8.35 29.65 12.87
N GLU A 354 8.12 30.74 12.15
CA GLU A 354 7.98 32.08 12.76
C GLU A 354 6.84 32.11 13.78
N LYS A 355 5.68 31.54 13.46
CA LYS A 355 4.56 31.50 14.40
C LYS A 355 4.81 30.56 15.58
N ILE A 356 5.50 29.45 15.36
CA ILE A 356 5.92 28.57 16.46
C ILE A 356 6.85 29.35 17.41
N ASN A 357 7.78 30.14 16.87
CA ASN A 357 8.65 31.00 17.66
C ASN A 357 7.89 32.06 18.46
N ASP A 358 6.89 32.72 17.84
CA ASP A 358 6.08 33.76 18.48
C ASP A 358 5.26 33.23 19.68
N PHE A 359 4.91 31.94 19.68
CA PHE A 359 4.08 31.30 20.70
C PHE A 359 4.83 30.19 21.46
N ALA A 360 6.16 30.22 21.44
CA ALA A 360 7.02 29.21 22.07
C ALA A 360 6.84 29.08 23.59
N ASP A 361 6.27 30.11 24.24
CA ASP A 361 5.97 30.13 25.68
C ASP A 361 4.66 29.38 26.07
N GLU A 362 3.89 28.89 25.10
CA GLU A 362 2.65 28.14 25.39
C GLU A 362 2.98 26.80 26.10
N GLU A 363 2.23 26.49 27.16
CA GLU A 363 2.55 25.36 28.06
C GLU A 363 2.39 23.99 27.40
N THR A 364 1.47 23.87 26.43
CA THR A 364 1.16 22.61 25.77
C THR A 364 1.26 22.72 24.26
N LYS A 365 1.67 21.63 23.61
CA LYS A 365 1.70 21.52 22.14
C LYS A 365 0.31 21.67 21.50
N GLU A 366 -0.76 21.36 22.22
CA GLU A 366 -2.15 21.57 21.80
C GLU A 366 -2.50 23.07 21.74
N ASP A 367 -2.09 23.83 22.76
CA ASP A 367 -2.27 25.28 22.81
C ASP A 367 -1.44 25.97 21.70
N LEU A 368 -0.18 25.54 21.54
CA LEU A 368 0.69 25.99 20.47
C LEU A 368 0.09 25.72 19.08
N LEU A 369 -0.42 24.51 18.82
CA LEU A 369 -1.12 24.17 17.58
C LEU A 369 -2.31 25.12 17.34
N SER A 370 -3.09 25.42 18.37
CA SER A 370 -4.26 26.30 18.28
C SER A 370 -3.86 27.74 17.91
N ARG A 371 -2.75 28.25 18.47
CA ARG A 371 -2.18 29.56 18.12
C ARG A 371 -1.63 29.63 16.70
N VAL A 372 -0.89 28.60 16.29
CA VAL A 372 -0.36 28.47 14.93
C VAL A 372 -1.52 28.46 13.92
N ARG A 373 -2.57 27.66 14.17
CA ARG A 373 -3.76 27.64 13.32
C ARG A 373 -4.49 28.97 13.25
N HIS A 374 -4.66 29.65 14.38
CA HIS A 374 -5.25 30.99 14.40
C HIS A 374 -4.47 31.98 13.52
N SER A 375 -3.14 31.89 13.53
CA SER A 375 -2.27 32.69 12.66
C SER A 375 -2.43 32.34 11.17
N LEU A 376 -2.79 31.09 10.87
CA LEU A 376 -3.13 30.61 9.53
C LEU A 376 -4.60 30.86 9.12
N SER A 377 -5.37 31.63 9.91
CA SER A 377 -6.79 31.93 9.67
C SER A 377 -7.11 32.35 8.23
N ARG A 378 -6.26 33.19 7.62
CA ARG A 378 -6.46 33.64 6.23
C ARG A 378 -6.40 32.49 5.23
N GLN A 379 -5.48 31.55 5.43
CA GLN A 379 -5.33 30.36 4.59
C GLN A 379 -6.49 29.38 4.82
N ILE A 380 -6.83 29.13 6.08
CA ILE A 380 -7.94 28.24 6.47
C ILE A 380 -9.26 28.78 5.91
N SER A 381 -9.52 30.08 6.05
CA SER A 381 -10.72 30.71 5.50
C SER A 381 -10.78 30.62 3.98
N LYS A 382 -9.63 30.79 3.29
CA LYS A 382 -9.59 30.68 1.83
C LYS A 382 -9.88 29.28 1.33
N SER A 383 -9.49 28.23 2.06
CA SER A 383 -9.67 26.83 1.65
C SER A 383 -11.08 26.28 1.86
N ILE A 384 -11.94 27.05 2.57
CA ILE A 384 -13.33 26.67 2.87
C ILE A 384 -14.36 27.68 2.32
N ALA A 385 -13.92 28.84 1.85
CA ALA A 385 -14.79 29.84 1.27
C ALA A 385 -15.01 29.61 -0.23
N ASN A 386 -16.19 29.99 -0.72
CA ASN A 386 -16.47 30.06 -2.14
C ASN A 386 -15.81 31.29 -2.81
N GLU A 387 -16.05 31.47 -4.11
CA GLU A 387 -15.47 32.58 -4.90
C GLU A 387 -15.83 33.97 -4.37
N ASN A 388 -16.94 34.12 -3.63
CA ASN A 388 -17.41 35.37 -3.04
C ASN A 388 -16.92 35.59 -1.60
N ASN A 389 -15.95 34.79 -1.12
CA ASN A 389 -15.48 34.79 0.26
C ASN A 389 -16.60 34.49 1.28
N LEU A 390 -17.63 33.75 0.86
CA LEU A 390 -18.69 33.25 1.73
C LEU A 390 -18.36 31.83 2.17
N ILE A 391 -18.41 31.59 3.47
CA ILE A 391 -18.20 30.30 4.12
C ILE A 391 -19.56 29.79 4.56
N GLN A 392 -20.01 28.70 3.95
CA GLN A 392 -21.25 28.05 4.32
C GLN A 392 -20.94 26.89 5.27
N ALA A 393 -21.55 26.90 6.46
CA ALA A 393 -21.14 26.00 7.52
C ALA A 393 -22.31 25.57 8.42
N PHE A 394 -22.06 24.51 9.19
CA PHE A 394 -22.89 24.06 10.29
C PHE A 394 -22.34 24.62 11.61
N GLU A 395 -23.23 24.94 12.54
CA GLU A 395 -22.86 25.28 13.91
C GLU A 395 -23.38 24.19 14.84
N LEU A 396 -22.62 23.81 15.87
CA LEU A 396 -23.14 22.87 16.87
C LEU A 396 -24.18 23.55 17.77
N SER A 397 -25.23 22.83 18.14
CA SER A 397 -26.22 23.28 19.11
C SER A 397 -25.60 23.57 20.48
N GLU A 398 -26.23 24.43 21.27
CA GLU A 398 -25.72 24.76 22.62
C GLU A 398 -25.57 23.53 23.51
N GLU A 399 -26.45 22.52 23.34
CA GLU A 399 -26.37 21.27 24.10
C GLU A 399 -25.13 20.45 23.70
N SER A 400 -24.88 20.31 22.40
CA SER A 400 -23.70 19.65 21.85
C SER A 400 -22.42 20.35 22.29
N LEU A 401 -22.37 21.68 22.22
CA LEU A 401 -21.25 22.49 22.68
C LEU A 401 -20.99 22.27 24.17
N LYS A 402 -22.01 22.42 25.04
CA LYS A 402 -21.87 22.20 26.49
C LYS A 402 -21.38 20.80 26.81
N TYR A 403 -21.88 19.79 26.09
CA TYR A 403 -21.43 18.41 26.27
C TYR A 403 -19.95 18.25 25.93
N LEU A 404 -19.50 18.72 24.76
CA LEU A 404 -18.10 18.62 24.34
C LEU A 404 -17.16 19.44 25.23
N SER A 405 -17.53 20.67 25.58
CA SER A 405 -16.75 21.53 26.49
C SER A 405 -16.55 20.88 27.86
N ALA A 406 -17.57 20.22 28.42
CA ALA A 406 -17.45 19.50 29.68
C ALA A 406 -16.47 18.32 29.61
N LYS A 407 -16.23 17.76 28.42
CA LYS A 407 -15.25 16.68 28.21
C LYS A 407 -13.83 17.20 28.07
N VAL A 408 -13.64 18.39 27.51
CA VAL A 408 -12.34 19.06 27.40
C VAL A 408 -11.88 19.61 28.76
N ALA A 409 -12.80 20.20 29.54
CA ALA A 409 -12.48 20.81 30.83
C ALA A 409 -12.08 19.80 31.93
N GLY A 410 -12.30 18.49 31.70
CA GLY A 410 -11.82 17.46 32.60
C GLY A 410 -10.30 17.37 32.53
N LYS A 411 -9.60 17.68 33.63
CA LYS A 411 -8.13 17.58 33.79
C LYS A 411 -7.55 16.16 33.67
N GLY A 412 -8.16 15.27 32.88
CA GLY A 412 -7.67 13.94 32.61
C GLY A 412 -7.11 13.86 31.19
N THR A 413 -6.02 13.12 31.02
CA THR A 413 -5.40 12.81 29.71
C THR A 413 -6.33 12.06 28.75
N VAL A 414 -7.50 11.57 29.22
CA VAL A 414 -8.42 10.74 28.45
C VAL A 414 -9.79 11.41 28.33
N ILE A 415 -10.12 11.80 27.10
CA ILE A 415 -11.43 12.36 26.75
C ILE A 415 -12.39 11.20 26.48
N ARG A 416 -13.45 11.08 27.30
CA ARG A 416 -14.47 10.03 27.16
C ARG A 416 -15.75 10.56 26.54
N ILE A 417 -15.98 10.23 25.29
CA ILE A 417 -17.12 10.68 24.50
C ILE A 417 -18.06 9.50 24.25
N ASP A 418 -19.36 9.78 24.39
CA ASP A 418 -20.43 8.82 24.14
C ASP A 418 -20.71 8.78 22.63
N ASN A 419 -20.49 7.62 22.02
CA ASN A 419 -20.70 7.42 20.58
C ASN A 419 -22.15 7.69 20.15
N THR A 420 -23.15 7.44 21.01
CA THR A 420 -24.56 7.69 20.67
C THR A 420 -24.85 9.18 20.45
N LYS A 421 -24.22 10.04 21.23
CA LYS A 421 -24.35 11.50 21.08
C LYS A 421 -23.68 11.99 19.80
N ILE A 422 -22.50 11.47 19.48
CA ILE A 422 -21.80 11.83 18.24
C ILE A 422 -22.58 11.35 17.02
N GLN A 423 -23.11 10.12 17.03
CA GLN A 423 -23.98 9.64 15.97
C GLN A 423 -25.23 10.52 15.80
N THR A 424 -25.78 11.04 16.89
CA THR A 424 -26.92 11.98 16.83
C THR A 424 -26.53 13.27 16.10
N ILE A 425 -25.38 13.87 16.43
CA ILE A 425 -24.85 15.06 15.75
C ILE A 425 -24.64 14.76 14.26
N VAL A 426 -23.93 13.67 13.94
CA VAL A 426 -23.64 13.27 12.55
C VAL A 426 -24.92 13.02 11.74
N ASN A 427 -25.90 12.32 12.31
CA ASN A 427 -27.18 12.07 11.66
C ASN A 427 -27.96 13.37 11.41
N ASN A 428 -27.89 14.33 12.33
CA ASN A 428 -28.51 15.63 12.13
C ASN A 428 -27.80 16.43 11.02
N ILE A 429 -26.47 16.36 10.94
CA ILE A 429 -25.70 16.98 9.84
C ILE A 429 -26.14 16.36 8.49
N TYR A 430 -26.17 15.04 8.38
CA TYR A 430 -26.62 14.36 7.15
C TYR A 430 -28.06 14.70 6.75
N LYS A 431 -28.99 14.85 7.70
CA LYS A 431 -30.36 15.30 7.39
C LYS A 431 -30.39 16.69 6.75
N VAL A 432 -29.54 17.61 7.22
CA VAL A 432 -29.47 18.96 6.66
C VAL A 432 -28.77 18.93 5.29
N ILE A 433 -27.74 18.10 5.14
CA ILE A 433 -27.09 17.85 3.85
C ILE A 433 -28.11 17.38 2.81
N ASP A 434 -28.90 16.36 3.13
CA ASP A 434 -29.94 15.83 2.24
C ASP A 434 -31.02 16.88 1.92
N LYS A 435 -31.42 17.69 2.92
CA LYS A 435 -32.44 18.73 2.77
C LYS A 435 -31.98 19.88 1.87
N HIS A 436 -30.70 20.25 1.94
CA HIS A 436 -30.13 21.38 1.20
C HIS A 436 -29.34 20.94 -0.04
N ASN A 437 -29.30 19.63 -0.33
CA ASN A 437 -28.52 19.03 -1.41
C ASN A 437 -27.06 19.49 -1.43
N ILE A 438 -26.45 19.57 -0.25
CA ILE A 438 -25.07 20.03 -0.05
C ILE A 438 -24.12 18.91 -0.47
N ASN A 439 -23.02 19.25 -1.15
CA ASN A 439 -22.02 18.23 -1.44
C ASN A 439 -21.33 17.79 -0.14
N ALA A 440 -21.33 16.48 0.13
CA ALA A 440 -20.70 15.90 1.32
C ALA A 440 -19.18 16.18 1.44
N ASP A 441 -18.53 16.62 0.36
CA ASP A 441 -17.11 17.03 0.37
C ASP A 441 -16.87 18.48 0.88
N GLU A 442 -17.94 19.25 1.07
CA GLU A 442 -17.91 20.67 1.46
C GLU A 442 -18.44 20.91 2.88
N ILE A 443 -18.45 19.88 3.73
CA ILE A 443 -19.01 19.97 5.08
C ILE A 443 -18.04 20.73 5.98
N VAL A 444 -18.39 21.98 6.30
CA VAL A 444 -17.66 22.82 7.26
C VAL A 444 -18.46 22.91 8.56
N VAL A 445 -17.82 22.60 9.70
CA VAL A 445 -18.42 22.75 11.02
C VAL A 445 -17.64 23.80 11.81
N ILE A 446 -18.34 24.83 12.26
CA ILE A 446 -17.77 25.92 13.06
C ILE A 446 -18.02 25.65 14.55
N VAL A 447 -16.95 25.72 15.34
CA VAL A 447 -16.97 25.56 16.80
C VAL A 447 -16.10 26.59 17.50
N PRO A 448 -16.20 26.79 18.82
CA PRO A 448 -15.21 27.55 19.58
C PRO A 448 -13.83 26.87 19.57
N MET A 449 -12.76 27.67 19.62
CA MET A 449 -11.37 27.19 19.61
C MET A 449 -11.10 26.09 20.65
N GLU A 450 -11.64 26.22 21.86
CA GLU A 450 -11.33 25.34 23.00
C GLU A 450 -11.76 23.89 22.77
N ILE A 451 -12.77 23.66 21.93
CA ILE A 451 -13.29 22.31 21.63
C ILE A 451 -12.97 21.86 20.21
N ARG A 452 -12.28 22.69 19.42
CA ARG A 452 -12.08 22.50 17.99
C ARG A 452 -11.35 21.20 17.66
N GLN A 453 -10.22 20.96 18.31
CA GLN A 453 -9.42 19.76 18.06
C GLN A 453 -10.18 18.47 18.40
N VAL A 454 -10.85 18.45 19.55
CA VAL A 454 -11.63 17.28 19.99
C VAL A 454 -12.79 17.02 19.04
N THR A 455 -13.48 18.07 18.61
CA THR A 455 -14.56 17.97 17.63
C THR A 455 -14.03 17.45 16.29
N SER A 456 -12.88 17.95 15.83
CA SER A 456 -12.20 17.49 14.61
C SER A 456 -11.88 16.00 14.65
N VAL A 457 -11.23 15.54 15.72
CA VAL A 457 -10.85 14.12 15.90
C VAL A 457 -12.07 13.21 15.95
N VAL A 458 -13.16 13.65 16.60
CA VAL A 458 -14.35 12.82 16.80
C VAL A 458 -15.22 12.77 15.56
N LEU A 459 -15.45 13.90 14.89
CA LEU A 459 -16.27 13.94 13.67
C LEU A 459 -15.55 13.26 12.51
N SER A 460 -14.23 13.43 12.36
CA SER A 460 -13.46 12.80 11.28
C SER A 460 -13.48 11.26 11.29
N GLN A 461 -13.78 10.63 12.43
CA GLN A 461 -13.97 9.17 12.51
C GLN A 461 -15.22 8.67 11.78
N LEU A 462 -16.29 9.48 11.77
CA LEU A 462 -17.58 9.13 11.17
C LEU A 462 -17.84 9.87 9.86
N MET A 463 -17.15 10.99 9.63
CA MET A 463 -17.30 11.87 8.48
C MET A 463 -15.92 12.26 7.95
N PRO A 464 -15.30 11.44 7.09
CA PRO A 464 -13.91 11.65 6.69
C PRO A 464 -13.64 12.96 5.93
N SER A 465 -14.66 13.55 5.30
CA SER A 465 -14.58 14.80 4.54
C SER A 465 -14.83 16.06 5.38
N VAL A 466 -15.20 15.92 6.67
CA VAL A 466 -15.59 17.07 7.51
C VAL A 466 -14.40 17.98 7.79
N LYS A 467 -14.59 19.28 7.59
CA LYS A 467 -13.64 20.33 7.98
C LYS A 467 -14.16 21.02 9.24
N VAL A 468 -13.45 20.88 10.35
CA VAL A 468 -13.81 21.54 11.62
C VAL A 468 -12.92 22.75 11.84
N VAL A 469 -13.53 23.93 11.92
CA VAL A 469 -12.81 25.20 12.07
C VAL A 469 -13.29 25.97 13.29
N ALA A 470 -12.38 26.71 13.91
CA ALA A 470 -12.74 27.59 15.02
C ALA A 470 -13.37 28.89 14.50
N LYS A 471 -14.27 29.51 15.28
CA LYS A 471 -14.79 30.86 14.96
C LYS A 471 -13.67 31.88 14.81
N GLU A 472 -12.63 31.74 15.63
CA GLU A 472 -11.44 32.57 15.66
C GLU A 472 -10.51 32.32 14.46
N GLU A 473 -10.67 31.22 13.73
CA GLU A 473 -9.90 30.91 12.51
C GLU A 473 -10.50 31.56 11.26
N ILE A 474 -11.62 32.27 11.39
CA ILE A 474 -12.28 32.97 10.28
C ILE A 474 -11.69 34.38 10.16
N ALA A 475 -10.91 34.59 9.11
CA ALA A 475 -10.21 35.85 8.88
C ALA A 475 -11.17 36.98 8.48
N ASN A 476 -10.74 38.22 8.74
CA ASN A 476 -11.46 39.41 8.28
C ASN A 476 -11.60 39.40 6.75
N GLY A 477 -12.78 39.78 6.26
CA GLY A 477 -13.11 39.79 4.83
C GLY A 477 -13.82 38.53 4.33
N TYR A 478 -13.99 37.52 5.19
CA TYR A 478 -14.86 36.39 4.94
C TYR A 478 -16.19 36.56 5.68
N THR A 479 -17.27 36.08 5.08
CA THR A 479 -18.61 36.08 5.68
C THR A 479 -19.07 34.66 5.92
N THR A 480 -19.84 34.44 6.99
CA THR A 480 -20.36 33.12 7.34
C THR A 480 -21.87 33.06 7.13
N GLU A 481 -22.33 32.00 6.46
CA GLU A 481 -23.74 31.64 6.37
C GLU A 481 -23.92 30.28 7.04
N ILE A 482 -24.82 30.23 8.03
CA ILE A 482 -25.07 29.00 8.80
C ILE A 482 -26.26 28.27 8.19
N TYR A 483 -26.04 27.05 7.70
CA TYR A 483 -27.09 26.19 7.17
C TYR A 483 -28.11 25.82 8.25
N ASP A 484 -27.61 25.33 9.38
CA ASP A 484 -28.42 24.94 10.54
C ASP A 484 -27.56 24.85 11.81
N ARG A 485 -28.23 24.79 12.96
CA ARG A 485 -27.63 24.54 14.28
C ARG A 485 -27.93 23.10 14.71
N VAL A 486 -26.88 22.29 14.85
CA VAL A 486 -26.95 20.81 14.76
C VAL A 486 -26.63 20.07 16.06
#